data_AF-A0A6L7PAB0-F1
#
_entry.id   AF-A0A6L7PAB0-F1
#
_cell.length_a   1.000
_cell.length_b   1.000
_cell.length_c   1.000
_cell.angle_alpha   90.00
_cell.angle_beta   90.00
_cell.angle_gamma   90.00
#
_symmetry.space_group_name_H-M   'P 1'
#
loop_
_entity.id
_entity.type
_entity.pdbx_description
1 polymer ?
#
loop_
_entity_poly.entity_id
_entity_poly.type
_entity_poly.pdbx_seq_one_letter_code
_entity_poly.pdbx_strand_id
1 'polypeptide(L)'
;MLLLTALLRLLRGDGHQLVVRSFELALLEATGFRPEWHRCAACRSEVTPDRLVWSPLAGGLLCERCREAHPESEPIDVSVVKVLRLIQDAPYEEAARVRLNQRVAAGMESVMHDLVRAMAERDLGSARFLAAVRHTRRDDDATATAPDEAESLDGDVTYTPQEPLGASGQTGS
;
A
#
# COMPACT_ATOMS: atom_id res chain seq x y z
N MET A 1 -4.50 -19.77 -2.11
CA MET A 1 -3.47 -20.81 -1.89
C MET A 1 -2.06 -20.26 -1.61
N LEU A 2 -1.71 -19.02 -2.04
CA LEU A 2 -0.36 -18.45 -1.87
C LEU A 2 0.21 -18.53 -0.43
N LEU A 3 -0.58 -18.07 0.55
CA LEU A 3 -0.15 -18.05 1.96
C LEU A 3 0.14 -19.46 2.50
N LEU A 4 -0.75 -20.43 2.22
CA LEU A 4 -0.57 -21.82 2.66
C LEU A 4 0.73 -22.40 2.09
N THR A 5 0.99 -22.19 0.79
CA THR A 5 2.23 -22.65 0.15
C THR A 5 3.48 -22.03 0.80
N ALA A 6 3.44 -20.73 1.12
CA ALA A 6 4.55 -20.05 1.80
C ALA A 6 4.78 -20.62 3.21
N LEU A 7 3.71 -20.79 4.01
CA LEU A 7 3.82 -21.36 5.35
C LEU A 7 4.35 -22.80 5.34
N LEU A 8 3.89 -23.64 4.40
CA LEU A 8 4.41 -24.99 4.24
C LEU A 8 5.90 -25.00 3.87
N ARG A 9 6.35 -24.07 3.01
CA ARG A 9 7.78 -23.92 2.69
C ARG A 9 8.61 -23.56 3.92
N LEU A 10 8.15 -22.59 4.73
CA LEU A 10 8.81 -22.23 5.99
C LEU A 10 8.87 -23.40 6.97
N LEU A 11 7.78 -24.17 7.12
CA LEU A 11 7.73 -25.33 8.01
C LEU A 11 8.69 -26.45 7.59
N ARG A 12 8.98 -26.58 6.29
CA ARG A 12 9.97 -27.54 5.76
C ARG A 12 11.43 -27.06 5.92
N GLY A 13 11.64 -25.84 6.40
CA GLY A 13 12.97 -25.26 6.57
C GLY A 13 13.53 -24.59 5.31
N ASP A 14 12.69 -24.29 4.31
CA ASP A 14 13.12 -23.53 3.14
C ASP A 14 13.59 -22.12 3.56
N GLY A 15 14.50 -21.52 2.80
CA GLY A 15 15.13 -20.25 3.16
C GLY A 15 14.11 -19.11 3.33
N HIS A 16 13.95 -18.61 4.56
CA HIS A 16 12.98 -17.58 4.95
C HIS A 16 12.89 -16.42 3.96
N GLN A 17 14.02 -15.81 3.63
CA GLN A 17 14.04 -14.63 2.75
C GLN A 17 13.47 -14.96 1.37
N LEU A 18 13.85 -16.09 0.75
CA LEU A 18 13.31 -16.45 -0.56
C LEU A 18 11.82 -16.78 -0.49
N VAL A 19 11.36 -17.46 0.58
CA VAL A 19 9.94 -17.76 0.76
C VAL A 19 9.11 -16.48 0.86
N VAL A 20 9.53 -15.54 1.72
CA VAL A 20 8.80 -14.29 1.96
C VAL A 20 8.77 -13.42 0.70
N ARG A 21 9.92 -13.17 0.05
CA ARG A 21 9.95 -12.34 -1.17
C ARG A 21 9.15 -12.97 -2.33
N SER A 22 9.17 -14.30 -2.46
CA SER A 22 8.35 -15.01 -3.46
C SER A 22 6.85 -14.83 -3.18
N PHE A 23 6.46 -14.91 -1.90
CA PHE A 23 5.07 -14.70 -1.51
C PHE A 23 4.63 -13.25 -1.76
N GLU A 24 5.45 -12.27 -1.39
CA GLU A 24 5.15 -10.84 -1.60
C GLU A 24 4.99 -10.51 -3.08
N LEU A 25 5.92 -10.96 -3.95
CA LEU A 25 5.82 -10.73 -5.39
C LEU A 25 4.57 -11.41 -5.98
N ALA A 26 4.28 -12.65 -5.59
CA ALA A 26 3.09 -13.35 -6.05
C ALA A 26 1.79 -12.71 -5.53
N LEU A 27 1.81 -12.15 -4.32
CA LEU A 27 0.67 -11.43 -3.75
C LEU A 27 0.42 -10.13 -4.52
N LEU A 28 1.46 -9.34 -4.75
CA LEU A 28 1.39 -8.13 -5.55
C LEU A 28 0.81 -8.42 -6.94
N GLU A 29 1.31 -9.46 -7.62
CA GLU A 29 0.82 -9.86 -8.93
C GLU A 29 -0.65 -10.28 -8.91
N ALA A 30 -1.06 -11.05 -7.89
CA ALA A 30 -2.46 -11.44 -7.70
C ALA A 30 -3.38 -10.23 -7.45
N THR A 31 -2.85 -9.14 -6.91
CA THR A 31 -3.56 -7.85 -6.76
C THR A 31 -3.48 -6.93 -7.98
N GLY A 32 -2.89 -7.41 -9.09
CA GLY A 32 -2.81 -6.68 -10.35
C GLY A 32 -1.57 -5.80 -10.49
N PHE A 33 -0.57 -5.96 -9.64
CA PHE A 33 0.66 -5.19 -9.68
C PHE A 33 1.90 -6.08 -9.84
N ARG A 34 2.65 -5.88 -10.93
CA ARG A 34 3.90 -6.60 -11.20
C ARG A 34 5.04 -5.61 -11.33
N PRO A 35 6.04 -5.63 -10.43
CA PRO A 35 7.17 -4.72 -10.52
C PRO A 35 7.98 -4.91 -11.80
N GLU A 36 8.47 -3.80 -12.36
CA GLU A 36 9.30 -3.83 -13.56
C GLU A 36 10.79 -3.83 -13.19
N TRP A 37 11.40 -5.01 -13.25
CA TRP A 37 12.82 -5.19 -12.95
C TRP A 37 13.73 -5.21 -14.16
N HIS A 38 13.24 -5.17 -15.41
CA HIS A 38 14.06 -5.33 -16.62
C HIS A 38 14.25 -4.01 -17.37
N ARG A 39 13.17 -3.24 -17.47
CA ARG A 39 13.11 -1.98 -18.22
C ARG A 39 12.78 -0.82 -17.30
N CYS A 40 12.85 0.39 -17.83
CA CYS A 40 12.38 1.56 -17.12
C CYS A 40 10.86 1.44 -16.91
N ALA A 41 10.39 1.52 -15.67
CA ALA A 41 8.98 1.46 -15.31
C ALA A 41 8.17 2.60 -15.95
N ALA A 42 8.80 3.78 -16.17
CA ALA A 42 8.13 4.95 -16.72
C ALA A 42 8.08 4.98 -18.25
N CYS A 43 9.17 4.65 -18.94
CA CYS A 43 9.24 4.79 -20.42
C CYS A 43 9.62 3.51 -21.18
N ARG A 44 9.79 2.38 -20.47
CA ARG A 44 10.10 1.05 -21.05
C ARG A 44 11.44 0.95 -21.78
N SER A 45 12.31 1.97 -21.69
CA SER A 45 13.68 1.90 -22.21
C SER A 45 14.53 0.89 -21.43
N GLU A 46 15.66 0.50 -21.98
CA GLU A 46 16.65 -0.27 -21.22
C GLU A 46 17.23 0.57 -20.07
N VAL A 47 17.68 -0.13 -19.02
CA VAL A 47 18.32 0.46 -17.84
C VAL A 47 19.75 -0.07 -17.77
N THR A 48 20.72 0.82 -17.55
CA THR A 48 22.13 0.45 -17.55
C THR A 48 22.53 -0.21 -16.22
N PRO A 49 23.32 -1.30 -16.22
CA PRO A 49 23.66 -2.05 -15.00
C PRO A 49 24.65 -1.35 -14.06
N ASP A 50 25.31 -0.29 -14.51
CA ASP A 50 26.36 0.43 -13.80
C ASP A 50 25.81 1.33 -12.67
N ARG A 51 24.64 1.92 -12.88
CA ARG A 51 23.90 2.71 -11.89
C ARG A 51 22.42 2.40 -11.93
N LEU A 52 22.04 1.32 -11.26
CA LEU A 52 20.65 0.98 -11.10
C LEU A 52 20.01 1.88 -10.04
N VAL A 53 18.91 2.51 -10.44
CA VAL A 53 17.99 3.24 -9.57
C VAL A 53 16.60 2.66 -9.73
N TRP A 54 15.82 2.72 -8.66
CA TRP A 54 14.46 2.22 -8.63
C TRP A 54 13.56 3.22 -7.92
N SER A 55 12.25 3.15 -8.18
CA SER A 55 11.26 3.91 -7.42
C SER A 55 10.10 2.98 -7.02
N PRO A 56 9.70 2.98 -5.73
CA PRO A 56 8.52 2.24 -5.29
C PRO A 56 7.22 2.83 -5.88
N LEU A 57 7.15 4.15 -6.09
CA LEU A 57 5.96 4.80 -6.65
C LEU A 57 5.83 4.61 -8.17
N ALA A 58 6.95 4.54 -8.88
CA ALA A 58 6.99 4.17 -10.30
C ALA A 58 6.79 2.65 -10.49
N GLY A 59 7.07 1.86 -9.46
CA GLY A 59 6.87 0.41 -9.44
C GLY A 59 7.98 -0.39 -10.13
N GLY A 60 9.21 0.11 -10.15
CA GLY A 60 10.32 -0.62 -10.75
C GLY A 60 11.58 0.21 -10.97
N LEU A 61 12.46 -0.29 -11.83
CA LEU A 61 13.70 0.40 -12.21
C LEU A 61 13.42 1.65 -13.05
N LEU A 62 14.32 2.63 -12.98
CA LEU A 62 14.27 3.84 -13.78
C LEU A 62 15.54 4.00 -14.61
N CYS A 63 15.39 4.52 -15.83
CA CYS A 63 16.53 5.00 -16.61
C CYS A 63 16.96 6.40 -16.14
N GLU A 64 18.18 6.81 -16.49
CA GLU A 64 18.77 8.10 -16.09
C GLU A 64 17.84 9.29 -16.36
N ARG A 65 17.17 9.30 -17.53
CA ARG A 65 16.25 10.37 -17.94
C ARG A 65 14.98 10.43 -17.08
N CYS A 66 14.46 9.29 -16.65
CA CYS A 66 13.20 9.26 -15.89
C CYS A 66 13.43 9.50 -14.39
N ARG A 67 14.65 9.29 -13.88
CA ARG A 67 14.98 9.47 -12.46
C ARG A 67 14.58 10.84 -11.92
N GLU A 68 14.78 11.91 -12.68
CA GLU A 68 14.48 13.29 -12.25
C GLU A 68 13.00 13.53 -11.96
N ALA A 69 12.09 12.81 -12.62
CA ALA A 69 10.65 12.89 -12.37
C ALA A 69 10.21 12.10 -11.12
N HIS A 70 11.13 11.36 -10.50
CA HIS A 70 10.91 10.48 -9.36
C HIS A 70 11.94 10.81 -8.26
N PRO A 71 11.76 11.93 -7.54
CA PRO A 71 12.72 12.36 -6.51
C PRO A 71 12.84 11.38 -5.33
N GLU A 72 11.86 10.50 -5.14
CA GLU A 72 11.87 9.39 -4.19
C GLU A 72 12.66 8.16 -4.65
N SER A 73 13.22 8.19 -5.85
CA SER A 73 14.00 7.08 -6.38
C SER A 73 15.33 6.90 -5.64
N GLU A 74 15.74 5.65 -5.48
CA GLU A 74 16.91 5.30 -4.70
C GLU A 74 17.86 4.39 -5.51
N PRO A 75 19.18 4.43 -5.24
CA PRO A 75 20.12 3.45 -5.77
C PRO A 75 19.77 2.03 -5.30
N ILE A 76 19.96 1.04 -6.16
CA ILE A 76 19.76 -0.38 -5.82
C ILE A 76 20.95 -1.23 -6.26
N ASP A 77 21.34 -2.19 -5.42
CA ASP A 77 22.42 -3.12 -5.74
C ASP A 77 21.99 -4.05 -6.89
N VAL A 78 22.86 -4.22 -7.88
CA VAL A 78 22.61 -5.09 -9.04
C VAL A 78 22.33 -6.55 -8.65
N SER A 79 22.91 -7.02 -7.56
CA SER A 79 22.69 -8.37 -7.02
C SER A 79 21.28 -8.52 -6.44
N VAL A 80 20.76 -7.47 -5.80
CA VAL A 80 19.36 -7.43 -5.33
C VAL A 80 18.42 -7.54 -6.52
N VAL A 81 18.63 -6.72 -7.56
CA VAL A 81 17.80 -6.75 -8.79
C VAL A 81 17.87 -8.12 -9.47
N LYS A 82 19.05 -8.73 -9.58
CA LYS A 82 19.22 -10.06 -10.19
C LYS A 82 18.40 -11.13 -9.46
N VAL A 83 18.42 -11.12 -8.12
CA VAL A 83 17.66 -12.11 -7.34
C VAL A 83 16.16 -11.82 -7.41
N LEU A 84 15.72 -10.56 -7.35
CA LEU A 84 14.31 -10.21 -7.53
C LEU A 84 13.77 -10.62 -8.90
N ARG A 85 14.55 -10.44 -9.98
CA ARG A 85 14.24 -10.97 -11.32
C ARG A 85 14.07 -12.49 -11.28
N LEU A 86 15.04 -13.20 -10.70
CA LEU A 86 14.98 -14.66 -10.62
C LEU A 86 13.73 -15.13 -9.85
N ILE A 87 13.39 -14.50 -8.73
CA ILE A 87 12.19 -14.84 -7.97
C ILE A 87 10.92 -14.57 -8.78
N GLN A 88 10.89 -13.49 -9.56
CA GLN A 88 9.72 -13.07 -10.34
C GLN A 88 9.49 -13.87 -11.63
N ASP A 89 10.57 -14.34 -12.27
CA ASP A 89 10.49 -14.93 -13.61
C ASP A 89 10.69 -16.45 -13.62
N ALA A 90 11.24 -17.05 -12.55
CA ALA A 90 11.51 -18.47 -12.48
C ALA A 90 10.59 -19.21 -11.49
N PRO A 91 10.41 -20.53 -11.65
CA PRO A 91 9.78 -21.35 -10.62
C PRO A 91 10.50 -21.21 -9.28
N TYR A 92 9.75 -21.29 -8.18
CA TYR A 92 10.30 -21.15 -6.84
C TYR A 92 11.47 -22.11 -6.57
N GLU A 93 11.38 -23.34 -7.05
CA GLU A 93 12.36 -24.40 -6.83
C GLU A 93 13.72 -24.10 -7.50
N GLU A 94 13.74 -23.20 -8.48
CA GLU A 94 14.95 -22.68 -9.10
C GLU A 94 15.49 -21.50 -8.28
N ALA A 95 14.64 -20.52 -7.95
CA ALA A 95 15.02 -19.38 -7.12
C ALA A 95 15.56 -19.81 -5.73
N ALA A 96 14.94 -20.84 -5.13
CA ALA A 96 15.29 -21.42 -3.83
C ALA A 96 16.73 -21.95 -3.75
N ARG A 97 17.39 -22.18 -4.89
CA ARG A 97 18.77 -22.68 -4.94
C ARG A 97 19.79 -21.57 -4.71
N VAL A 98 19.40 -20.31 -4.81
CA VAL A 98 20.30 -19.18 -4.63
C VAL A 98 20.70 -19.05 -3.16
N ARG A 99 22.01 -18.95 -2.93
CA ARG A 99 22.56 -18.61 -1.63
C ARG A 99 22.62 -17.10 -1.47
N LEU A 100 21.86 -16.58 -0.52
CA LEU A 100 21.84 -15.16 -0.20
C LEU A 100 22.90 -14.83 0.84
N ASN A 101 23.67 -13.78 0.58
CA ASN A 101 24.41 -13.12 1.64
C ASN A 101 23.49 -12.11 2.37
N GLN A 102 23.90 -11.67 3.55
CA GLN A 102 23.10 -10.78 4.39
C GLN A 102 22.80 -9.44 3.72
N ARG A 103 23.74 -8.90 2.92
CA ARG A 103 23.56 -7.61 2.23
C ARG A 103 22.44 -7.70 1.18
N VAL A 104 22.44 -8.75 0.37
CA VAL A 104 21.41 -8.95 -0.66
C VAL A 104 20.05 -9.25 -0.04
N ALA A 105 20.02 -10.05 1.04
CA ALA A 105 18.80 -10.32 1.79
C ALA A 105 18.18 -9.03 2.36
N ALA A 106 18.98 -8.19 3.02
CA ALA A 106 18.52 -6.91 3.57
C ALA A 106 18.08 -5.93 2.47
N GLY A 107 18.80 -5.88 1.34
CA GLY A 107 18.43 -5.04 0.21
C GLY A 107 17.09 -5.44 -0.40
N MET A 108 16.83 -6.74 -0.59
CA MET A 108 15.51 -7.23 -1.04
C MET A 108 14.41 -6.91 -0.04
N GLU A 109 14.69 -7.05 1.25
CA GLU A 109 13.74 -6.74 2.31
C GLU A 109 13.33 -5.27 2.30
N SER A 110 14.29 -4.35 2.21
CA SER A 110 14.00 -2.91 2.10
C SER A 110 13.15 -2.61 0.86
N VAL A 111 13.58 -3.09 -0.32
CA VAL A 111 12.89 -2.84 -1.59
C VAL A 111 11.45 -3.36 -1.56
N MET A 112 11.24 -4.58 -1.07
CA MET A 112 9.89 -5.15 -1.01
C MET A 112 9.01 -4.47 0.03
N HIS A 113 9.58 -4.09 1.18
CA HIS A 113 8.86 -3.31 2.19
C HIS A 113 8.33 -2.00 1.60
N ASP A 114 9.20 -1.22 0.94
CA ASP A 114 8.84 0.10 0.42
C ASP A 114 7.83 -0.01 -0.74
N LEU A 115 7.95 -1.06 -1.55
CA LEU A 115 7.02 -1.36 -2.63
C LEU A 115 5.63 -1.74 -2.10
N VAL A 116 5.55 -2.65 -1.13
CA VAL A 116 4.27 -3.05 -0.51
C VAL A 116 3.62 -1.85 0.18
N ARG A 117 4.40 -1.03 0.89
CA ARG A 117 3.93 0.21 1.51
C ARG A 117 3.34 1.18 0.47
N ALA A 118 4.06 1.44 -0.62
CA ALA A 118 3.60 2.32 -1.68
C ALA A 118 2.27 1.86 -2.31
N MET A 119 2.10 0.56 -2.51
CA MET A 119 0.89 -0.01 -3.07
C MET A 119 -0.29 0.05 -2.09
N ALA A 120 -0.08 -0.29 -0.82
CA ALA A 120 -1.11 -0.18 0.21
C ALA A 120 -1.60 1.28 0.39
N GLU A 121 -0.67 2.25 0.35
CA GLU A 121 -1.02 3.67 0.48
C GLU A 121 -1.84 4.20 -0.70
N ARG A 122 -1.53 3.76 -1.92
CA ARG A 122 -2.33 4.10 -3.13
C ARG A 122 -3.77 3.63 -3.00
N ASP A 123 -3.98 2.39 -2.60
CA ASP A 123 -5.32 1.82 -2.48
C ASP A 123 -6.13 2.53 -1.39
N LEU A 124 -5.51 2.82 -0.24
CA LEU A 124 -6.15 3.59 0.83
C LEU A 124 -6.47 5.04 0.43
N GLY A 125 -5.61 5.68 -0.38
CA GLY A 125 -5.85 7.02 -0.92
C GLY A 125 -7.10 7.07 -1.80
N SER A 126 -7.26 6.09 -2.70
CA SER A 126 -8.45 5.97 -3.56
C SER A 126 -9.73 5.77 -2.74
N ALA A 127 -9.69 4.92 -1.71
CA ALA A 127 -10.82 4.68 -0.83
C ALA A 127 -11.20 5.94 -0.03
N ARG A 128 -10.21 6.68 0.50
CA ARG A 128 -10.44 7.95 1.20
C ARG A 128 -11.05 9.02 0.30
N PHE A 129 -10.56 9.17 -0.93
CA PHE A 129 -11.13 10.09 -1.91
C PHE A 129 -12.59 9.74 -2.22
N LEU A 130 -12.88 8.47 -2.49
CA LEU A 130 -14.24 8.01 -2.76
C LEU A 130 -15.17 8.21 -1.55
N ALA A 131 -14.66 8.04 -0.32
CA ALA A 131 -15.42 8.36 0.89
C ALA A 131 -15.72 9.87 0.95
N ALA A 132 -14.73 10.73 0.72
CA ALA A 132 -14.92 12.19 0.72
C ALA A 132 -15.96 12.65 -0.31
N VAL A 133 -15.92 12.13 -1.55
CA VAL A 133 -16.91 12.45 -2.60
C VAL A 133 -18.33 11.99 -2.24
N ARG A 134 -18.48 10.89 -1.48
CA ARG A 134 -19.81 10.45 -1.01
C ARG A 134 -20.36 11.35 0.10
N HIS A 135 -19.49 11.97 0.90
CA HIS A 135 -19.93 12.88 1.97
C HIS A 135 -20.37 14.23 1.41
N THR A 136 -19.63 14.82 0.48
CA THR A 136 -20.03 16.12 -0.12
C THR A 136 -21.37 16.04 -0.84
N ARG A 137 -21.67 14.92 -1.53
CA ARG A 137 -22.98 14.71 -2.16
C ARG A 137 -24.16 14.63 -1.19
N ARG A 138 -23.94 14.25 0.08
CA ARG A 138 -25.00 14.22 1.09
C ARG A 138 -25.26 15.59 1.70
N ASP A 139 -24.21 16.40 1.85
CA ASP A 139 -24.33 17.77 2.37
C ASP A 139 -25.04 18.69 1.36
N ASP A 140 -24.81 18.47 0.05
CA ASP A 140 -25.53 19.15 -1.04
C ASP A 140 -27.02 18.74 -1.10
N ASP A 141 -27.35 17.47 -0.83
CA ASP A 141 -28.73 16.94 -0.87
C ASP A 141 -29.53 17.31 0.41
N ALA A 142 -28.85 17.44 1.56
CA ALA A 142 -29.44 17.94 2.80
C ALA A 142 -29.80 19.45 2.74
N THR A 143 -29.14 20.22 1.85
CA THR A 143 -29.46 21.63 1.62
C THR A 143 -30.62 21.82 0.62
N ALA A 144 -30.96 20.78 -0.16
CA ALA A 144 -32.05 20.82 -1.16
C ALA A 144 -33.43 20.43 -0.60
N THR A 145 -33.55 20.05 0.68
CA THR A 145 -34.85 19.74 1.33
C THR A 145 -35.14 20.75 2.45
N ALA A 146 -35.44 21.98 2.07
CA ALA A 146 -36.27 22.86 2.91
C ALA A 146 -37.53 23.18 2.10
N PRO A 147 -38.71 22.64 2.48
CA PRO A 147 -39.96 23.18 1.99
C PRO A 147 -40.18 24.53 2.66
N ASP A 148 -40.31 25.55 1.82
CA ASP A 148 -40.94 26.82 2.11
C ASP A 148 -42.41 26.55 2.48
N GLU A 149 -42.80 26.79 3.73
CA GLU A 149 -44.19 27.03 4.11
C GLU A 149 -44.21 27.77 5.46
N ALA A 150 -44.38 29.09 5.36
CA ALA A 150 -44.80 29.93 6.47
C ALA A 150 -46.31 29.71 6.71
N GLU A 151 -46.68 29.22 7.88
CA GLU A 151 -48.02 29.47 8.42
C GLU A 151 -47.95 29.71 9.94
N SER A 152 -48.26 30.95 10.29
CA SER A 152 -48.45 31.47 11.65
C SER A 152 -49.59 30.76 12.36
N LEU A 153 -49.44 30.43 13.65
CA LEU A 153 -50.53 30.45 14.64
C LEU A 153 -49.95 30.56 16.07
N ASP A 154 -50.56 31.47 16.83
CA ASP A 154 -50.33 31.80 18.24
C ASP A 154 -50.32 30.59 19.19
N GLY A 155 -49.54 30.69 20.27
CA GLY A 155 -49.65 29.77 21.40
C GLY A 155 -48.57 29.95 22.46
N ASP A 156 -48.78 30.87 23.39
CA ASP A 156 -48.00 31.10 24.61
C ASP A 156 -47.96 29.84 25.51
N VAL A 157 -46.77 29.30 25.80
CA VAL A 157 -46.50 28.42 26.95
C VAL A 157 -45.06 28.61 27.44
N THR A 158 -44.95 29.01 28.70
CA THR A 158 -43.71 29.18 29.46
C THR A 158 -43.09 27.83 29.87
N TYR A 159 -41.75 27.75 29.88
CA TYR A 159 -41.03 26.69 30.60
C TYR A 159 -39.73 27.20 31.23
N THR A 160 -39.58 26.85 32.51
CA THR A 160 -38.52 27.22 33.45
C THR A 160 -37.26 26.36 33.25
N PRO A 161 -36.04 26.86 33.48
CA PRO A 161 -34.82 26.07 33.30
C PRO A 161 -34.71 24.93 34.32
N GLN A 162 -34.31 23.74 33.86
CA GLN A 162 -33.92 22.64 34.75
C GLN A 162 -32.43 22.34 34.56
N GLU A 163 -31.67 22.49 35.64
CA GLU A 163 -30.24 22.19 35.73
C GLU A 163 -29.93 20.70 35.48
N PRO A 164 -28.70 20.39 35.03
CA PRO A 164 -28.34 19.03 34.63
C PRO A 164 -28.11 18.10 35.83
N LEU A 165 -28.69 16.90 35.78
CA LEU A 165 -28.24 15.76 36.59
C LEU A 165 -27.06 15.08 35.89
N GLY A 166 -25.86 15.53 36.24
CA GLY A 166 -24.60 14.82 36.01
C GLY A 166 -24.35 13.80 37.12
N ALA A 167 -24.17 12.55 36.71
CA ALA A 167 -23.83 11.41 37.54
C ALA A 167 -22.38 11.47 38.04
N SER A 168 -22.14 10.90 39.22
CA SER A 168 -20.83 10.32 39.56
C SER A 168 -21.05 9.07 40.40
N GLY A 169 -20.84 7.92 39.76
CA GLY A 169 -20.78 6.60 40.39
C GLY A 169 -19.54 6.46 41.28
N GLN A 170 -19.72 5.71 42.36
CA GLN A 170 -18.67 5.31 43.28
C GLN A 170 -17.87 4.13 42.71
N THR A 171 -16.56 4.24 42.89
CA THR A 171 -15.53 3.21 42.79
C THR A 171 -15.58 2.21 43.94
N GLY A 172 -15.19 0.96 43.66
CA GLY A 172 -14.85 -0.06 44.66
C GLY A 172 -15.50 -1.40 44.31
N SER A 173 -14.84 -2.55 44.44
CA SER A 173 -13.45 -2.92 44.70
C SER A 173 -13.31 -4.37 44.20
#